data_AF-A0A356R0T4-F1
#
_entry.id   AF-A0A356R0T4-F1
#
_cell.length_a   1.000
_cell.length_b   1.000
_cell.length_c   1.000
_cell.angle_alpha   90.00
_cell.angle_beta   90.00
_cell.angle_gamma   90.00
#
_symmetry.space_group_name_H-M   'P 1'
#
loop_
_entity.id
_entity.type
_entity.pdbx_description
1 polymer ?
#
loop_
_entity_poly.entity_id
_entity_poly.type
_entity_poly.pdbx_seq_one_letter_code
_entity_poly.pdbx_strand_id
1 'polypeptide(L)' 'MPDSVGPGMRVLIVGLNPSPYSADSGIPYGRPGNRFWPAALAAGLVSLD' A
#
# COMPACT_ATOMS: atom_id res chain seq x y z
N MET A 1 -10.17 6.80 -1.08
CA MET A 1 -9.30 6.13 -2.07
C MET A 1 -9.98 4.83 -2.46
N PRO A 2 -10.07 4.50 -3.76
CA PRO A 2 -10.63 3.22 -4.19
C PRO A 2 -9.69 2.07 -3.80
N ASP A 3 -10.27 0.89 -3.56
CA ASP A 3 -9.49 -0.31 -3.25
C ASP A 3 -8.88 -0.90 -4.52
N SER A 4 -7.65 -1.41 -4.42
CA SER A 4 -7.01 -2.22 -5.45
C SER A 4 -7.27 -3.69 -5.15
N VAL A 5 -8.32 -4.25 -5.75
CA VAL A 5 -8.74 -5.65 -5.57
C VAL A 5 -8.99 -6.33 -6.91
N GLY A 6 -8.71 -7.63 -6.98
CA GLY A 6 -8.90 -8.41 -8.20
C GLY A 6 -8.91 -9.92 -7.96
N PRO A 7 -9.47 -10.71 -8.89
CA PRO A 7 -9.45 -12.16 -8.79
C PRO A 7 -8.01 -12.70 -8.82
N GLY A 8 -7.75 -13.79 -8.09
CA GLY A 8 -6.44 -14.45 -8.06
C GLY A 8 -5.40 -13.80 -7.14
N MET A 9 -5.77 -12.79 -6.35
CA MET A 9 -4.90 -12.24 -5.31
C MET A 9 -4.47 -13.32 -4.31
N ARG A 10 -3.16 -13.42 -4.07
CA ARG A 10 -2.59 -14.30 -3.05
C ARG A 10 -2.58 -13.66 -1.66
N VAL A 11 -2.57 -12.34 -1.61
CA VAL A 11 -2.49 -11.53 -0.39
C VAL A 11 -3.35 -10.28 -0.56
N LEU A 12 -4.10 -9.91 0.48
CA LEU A 12 -4.79 -8.63 0.62
C LEU A 12 -4.20 -7.88 1.81
N ILE A 13 -3.74 -6.64 1.60
CA ILE A 13 -3.24 -5.77 2.67
C ILE A 13 -4.36 -4.82 3.08
N VAL A 14 -4.72 -4.84 4.37
CA VAL A 14 -5.77 -3.98 4.94
C VAL A 14 -5.16 -3.07 6.00
N GLY A 15 -5.22 -1.76 5.77
CA GLY A 15 -4.84 -0.75 6.75
C GLY A 15 -6.01 -0.31 7.63
N LEU A 16 -5.75 0.50 8.66
CA LEU A 16 -6.80 1.04 9.54
C LEU A 16 -7.61 2.13 8.82
N ASN A 17 -6.95 3.22 8.45
CA ASN A 17 -7.50 4.33 7.69
C ASN A 17 -6.38 5.07 6.96
N PRO A 18 -6.67 5.73 5.82
CA PRO A 18 -5.68 6.58 5.18
C PRO A 18 -5.33 7.77 6.08
N SER A 19 -4.04 8.11 6.11
CA SER A 19 -3.59 9.42 6.61
C SER A 19 -4.03 10.53 5.64
N PRO A 20 -4.14 11.81 6.06
CA PRO A 20 -4.43 12.92 5.16
C PRO A 20 -3.48 12.95 3.94
N TYR A 21 -2.18 12.74 4.17
CA TYR A 21 -1.19 12.64 3.08
C TYR A 21 -1.55 11.56 2.04
N SER A 22 -1.95 10.37 2.50
CA SER A 22 -2.33 9.26 1.62
C SER A 22 -3.69 9.50 0.95
N ALA A 23 -4.61 10.19 1.63
CA ALA A 23 -5.89 10.56 1.07
C ALA A 23 -5.73 11.61 -0.04
N ASP A 24 -4.89 12.63 0.17
CA ASP A 24 -4.65 13.72 -0.77
C ASP A 24 -3.90 13.26 -2.04
N SER A 25 -2.90 12.39 -1.87
CA SER A 25 -2.14 11.82 -2.99
C SER A 25 -2.83 10.66 -3.70
N GLY A 26 -3.83 10.04 -3.06
CA GLY A 26 -4.42 8.79 -3.54
C GLY A 26 -3.47 7.59 -3.51
N ILE A 27 -2.33 7.69 -2.83
CA ILE A 27 -1.34 6.61 -2.75
C ILE A 27 -1.47 5.90 -1.38
N PRO A 28 -1.83 4.60 -1.36
CA PRO A 28 -1.86 3.81 -0.14
C PRO A 28 -0.50 3.87 0.56
N TYR A 29 -0.49 4.10 1.87
CA TYR A 29 0.74 4.14 2.66
C TYR A 29 1.81 5.14 2.17
N GLY A 30 1.43 6.16 1.38
CA GLY A 30 2.40 7.04 0.70
C GLY A 30 3.19 8.02 1.57
N ARG A 31 2.85 8.21 2.86
CA ARG A 31 3.58 9.13 3.74
C ARG A 31 5.04 8.68 3.89
N PRO A 32 6.06 9.55 3.73
CA PRO A 32 7.48 9.13 3.78
C PRO A 32 7.91 8.39 5.05
N GLY A 33 7.25 8.64 6.19
CA GLY A 33 7.51 7.92 7.44
C GLY A 33 6.80 6.56 7.57
N ASN A 34 5.97 6.18 6.60
CA ASN A 34 5.31 4.88 6.58
C ASN A 34 6.28 3.82 6.04
N ARG A 35 6.44 2.71 6.76
CA ARG A 35 7.39 1.65 6.43
C ARG A 35 6.84 0.58 5.48
N PHE A 36 5.58 0.69 5.05
CA PHE A 36 4.92 -0.34 4.26
C PHE A 36 5.69 -0.69 2.98
N TRP A 37 5.97 0.29 2.12
CA TRP A 37 6.59 0.03 0.81
C TRP A 37 8.00 -0.57 0.91
N PRO A 38 8.91 -0.05 1.76
CA PRO A 38 10.21 -0.71 1.99
C PRO A 38 10.07 -2.13 2.54
N ALA A 39 9.14 -2.37 3.47
CA ALA A 39 8.92 -3.69 4.06
C ALA A 39 8.31 -4.68 3.06
N ALA A 40 7.36 -4.25 2.24
CA ALA A 40 6.73 -5.07 1.21
C ALA A 40 7.75 -5.50 0.14
N LEU A 41 8.66 -4.59 -0.24
CA LEU A 41 9.76 -4.90 -1.16
C LEU A 41 10.73 -5.90 -0.53
N ALA A 42 11.17 -5.67 0.71
CA ALA A 42 12.07 -6.57 1.43
C ALA A 42 11.46 -7.97 1.66
N ALA A 43 10.14 -8.04 1.81
CA ALA A 43 9.41 -9.31 1.95
C ALA A 43 9.15 -10.02 0.61
N GLY A 44 9.50 -9.42 -0.53
CA GLY A 44 9.23 -9.98 -1.85
C GLY A 44 7.74 -10.00 -2.22
N LEU A 45 6.92 -9.15 -1.60
CA LEU A 45 5.49 -9.04 -1.89
C LEU A 45 5.20 -8.15 -3.11
N VAL A 46 6.10 -7.23 -3.41
CA VAL A 46 5.99 -6.26 -4.53
C VAL A 46 7.35 -6.09 -5.22
N SER A 47 7.33 -5.60 -6.45
CA SER A 47 8.51 -5.20 -7.23
C SER A 47 8.51 -3.70 -7.51
N LEU A 48 9.67 -3.18 -7.91
CA LEU A 48 9.74 -1.91 -8.62
C LEU A 48 9.51 -2.20 -10.10
N ASP A 49 8.64 -1.41 -10.74
CA ASP A 49 8.43 -1.41 -12.18
C ASP A 49 9.53 -0.61 -12.91
#